data_AF-A0A958M216-F1
#
_entry.id   AF-A0A958M216-F1
#
_cell.length_a   1.000
_cell.length_b   1.000
_cell.length_c   1.000
_cell.angle_alpha   90.00
_cell.angle_beta   90.00
_cell.angle_gamma   90.00
#
_symmetry.space_group_name_H-M   'P 1'
#
loop_
_entity.id
_entity.type
_entity.pdbx_description
1 polymer ?
#
loop_
_entity_poly.entity_id
_entity_poly.type
_entity_poly.pdbx_seq_one_letter_code
_entity_poly.pdbx_strand_id
1 'polypeptide(L)'
;MKKAIRISIPEPCHEDWAKMTPTEKGKFCSVCTKEVFDFTETSDEELVKRVTQGKNLCGRFKKSQLDRPVVLERKSGNSLLPYAASLLMPLSVLASSEIKSTPSEKPFISLGIGSHPVKS
;
A
#
# COMPACT_ATOMS: atom_id res chain seq x y z
N MET A 1 7.18 13.20 12.13
CA MET A 1 6.20 13.62 13.16
C MET A 1 5.13 12.55 13.28
N LYS A 2 4.99 11.93 14.45
CA LYS A 2 3.94 10.95 14.74
C LYS A 2 2.63 11.70 14.96
N LYS A 3 1.56 11.36 14.24
CA LYS A 3 0.24 11.98 14.42
C LYS A 3 -0.56 11.13 15.41
N ALA A 4 -0.99 11.74 16.51
CA ALA A 4 -1.88 11.10 17.47
C ALA A 4 -3.34 11.54 17.21
N ILE A 5 -4.27 10.59 17.23
CA ILE A 5 -5.71 10.83 17.09
C ILE A 5 -6.41 10.16 18.28
N ARG A 6 -7.45 10.79 18.81
CA ARG A 6 -8.29 10.21 19.87
C ARG A 6 -9.68 9.94 19.30
N ILE A 7 -10.17 8.72 19.48
CA ILE A 7 -11.50 8.29 19.05
C ILE A 7 -12.43 8.32 20.26
N SER A 8 -13.55 9.03 20.16
CA SER A 8 -14.59 9.08 21.18
C SER A 8 -15.96 8.91 20.54
N ILE A 9 -16.94 8.45 21.34
CA ILE A 9 -18.32 8.29 20.92
C ILE A 9 -19.14 9.37 21.64
N PRO A 10 -19.48 10.49 20.97
CA PRO A 10 -20.23 11.56 21.61
C PRO A 10 -21.66 11.14 21.97
N GLU A 11 -22.26 10.28 21.15
CA GLU A 11 -23.64 9.81 21.30
C GLU A 11 -23.67 8.28 21.39
N PRO A 12 -23.48 7.70 22.60
CA PRO A 12 -23.52 6.25 22.79
C PRO A 12 -24.95 5.71 22.59
N CYS A 13 -25.07 4.71 21.71
CA CYS A 13 -26.30 3.93 21.58
C CYS A 13 -26.30 2.81 22.63
N HIS A 14 -27.36 2.74 23.44
CA HIS A 14 -27.50 1.76 24.53
C HIS A 14 -28.34 0.54 24.14
N GLU A 15 -28.68 0.41 22.85
CA GLU A 15 -29.43 -0.73 22.35
C GLU A 15 -28.60 -2.02 22.38
N ASP A 16 -29.25 -3.15 22.60
CA ASP A 16 -28.59 -4.44 22.65
C ASP A 16 -28.22 -4.92 21.24
N TRP A 17 -26.94 -5.16 21.02
CA TRP A 17 -26.41 -5.69 19.76
C TRP A 17 -27.09 -7.00 19.32
N ALA A 18 -27.49 -7.84 20.29
CA ALA A 18 -28.19 -9.10 20.00
C ALA A 18 -29.60 -8.88 19.43
N LYS A 19 -30.25 -7.75 19.75
CA LYS A 19 -31.60 -7.38 19.29
C LYS A 19 -31.60 -6.64 17.95
N MET A 20 -30.44 -6.24 17.45
CA MET A 20 -30.30 -5.56 16.16
C MET A 20 -30.42 -6.54 14.97
N THR A 21 -30.99 -6.05 13.88
CA THR A 21 -31.23 -6.84 12.65
C THR A 21 -29.92 -7.07 11.89
N PRO A 22 -29.56 -8.31 11.52
CA PRO A 22 -28.35 -8.56 10.72
C PRO A 22 -28.44 -7.92 9.33
N THR A 23 -27.32 -7.38 8.84
CA THR A 23 -27.14 -6.86 7.47
C THR A 23 -25.93 -7.55 6.83
N GLU A 24 -25.69 -7.29 5.54
CA GLU A 24 -24.52 -7.84 4.83
C GLU A 24 -23.17 -7.41 5.45
N LYS A 25 -23.12 -6.23 6.08
CA LYS A 25 -21.87 -5.64 6.59
C LYS A 25 -21.80 -5.55 8.12
N GLY A 26 -22.88 -5.87 8.81
CA GLY A 26 -22.98 -5.72 10.26
C GLY A 26 -24.40 -5.92 10.76
N LYS A 27 -24.92 -4.95 11.51
CA LYS A 27 -26.29 -4.94 12.00
C LYS A 27 -26.94 -3.58 11.86
N PHE A 28 -28.25 -3.53 11.66
CA PHE A 28 -29.03 -2.30 11.67
C PHE A 28 -29.65 -2.06 13.04
N CYS A 29 -29.41 -0.88 13.62
CA CYS A 29 -30.02 -0.48 14.87
C CYS A 29 -31.24 0.41 14.61
N SER A 30 -32.41 -0.03 15.05
CA SER A 30 -33.66 0.72 14.90
C SER A 30 -33.71 2.00 15.73
N VAL A 31 -32.96 2.06 16.85
CA VAL A 31 -32.96 3.22 17.77
C VAL A 31 -32.18 4.41 17.21
N CYS A 32 -30.95 4.18 16.74
CA CYS A 32 -30.14 5.23 16.13
C CYS A 32 -30.30 5.30 14.61
N THR A 33 -31.09 4.40 14.03
CA THR A 33 -31.41 4.30 12.59
C THR A 33 -30.15 4.28 11.71
N LYS A 34 -29.10 3.59 12.17
CA LYS A 34 -27.80 3.50 11.51
C LYS A 34 -27.39 2.05 11.34
N GLU A 35 -26.56 1.80 10.33
CA GLU A 35 -25.80 0.57 10.22
C GLU A 35 -24.64 0.60 11.23
N VAL A 36 -24.60 -0.43 12.07
CA VAL A 36 -23.64 -0.61 13.16
C VAL A 36 -22.65 -1.69 12.74
N PHE A 37 -21.38 -1.31 12.65
CA PHE A 37 -20.28 -2.19 12.28
C PHE A 37 -19.56 -2.71 13.53
N ASP A 38 -19.10 -3.96 13.51
CA ASP A 38 -18.28 -4.50 14.61
C ASP A 38 -16.79 -4.14 14.41
N PHE A 39 -16.23 -3.34 15.32
CA PHE A 39 -14.82 -2.95 15.32
C PHE A 39 -14.00 -3.63 16.41
N THR A 40 -14.58 -4.58 17.15
CA THR A 40 -13.94 -5.18 18.32
C THR A 40 -12.65 -5.91 17.98
N GLU A 41 -12.49 -6.39 16.75
CA GLU A 41 -11.29 -7.08 16.25
C GLU A 41 -10.50 -6.25 15.23
N THR A 42 -10.88 -4.99 15.01
CA THR A 42 -10.22 -4.11 14.03
C THR A 42 -8.95 -3.50 14.62
N SER A 43 -7.89 -3.40 13.79
CA SER A 43 -6.64 -2.74 14.16
C SER A 43 -6.80 -1.22 14.26
N ASP A 44 -5.95 -0.57 15.05
CA ASP A 44 -5.95 0.88 15.23
C ASP A 44 -5.86 1.66 13.92
N GLU A 45 -5.05 1.18 12.98
CA GLU A 45 -4.82 1.81 11.68
C GLU A 45 -6.11 1.81 10.83
N GLU A 46 -6.75 0.65 10.70
CA GLU A 46 -7.98 0.50 9.93
C GLU A 46 -9.15 1.20 10.64
N LEU A 47 -9.18 1.17 11.98
CA LEU A 47 -10.17 1.87 12.78
C LEU A 47 -10.13 3.38 12.53
N VAL A 48 -8.95 3.99 12.63
CA VAL A 48 -8.79 5.43 12.37
C VAL A 48 -9.14 5.75 10.92
N LYS A 49 -8.70 4.95 9.96
CA LYS A 49 -9.03 5.14 8.55
C LYS A 49 -10.54 5.15 8.31
N ARG A 50 -11.26 4.19 8.89
CA ARG A 50 -12.70 4.07 8.71
C ARG A 50 -13.49 5.18 9.42
N VAL A 51 -13.11 5.52 10.65
CA VAL A 51 -13.72 6.61 11.41
C VAL A 51 -13.49 7.96 10.73
N THR A 52 -12.33 8.18 10.13
CA THR A 52 -12.02 9.45 9.44
C THR A 52 -12.69 9.58 8.06
N GLN A 53 -12.97 8.46 7.40
CA GLN A 53 -13.67 8.45 6.10
C GLN A 53 -15.20 8.51 6.25
N GLY A 54 -15.74 7.91 7.32
CA GLY A 54 -17.18 7.78 7.53
C GLY A 54 -17.83 9.02 8.13
N LYS A 55 -18.69 9.72 7.36
CA LYS A 55 -19.62 10.71 7.90
C LYS A 55 -20.84 9.95 8.45
N ASN A 56 -21.02 9.89 9.76
CA ASN A 56 -22.11 9.18 10.48
C ASN A 56 -21.92 7.66 10.70
N LEU A 57 -20.69 7.23 10.98
CA LEU A 57 -20.41 5.85 11.36
C LEU A 57 -21.00 5.50 12.75
N CYS A 58 -21.72 4.39 12.85
CA CYS A 58 -22.05 3.76 14.13
C CYS A 58 -21.30 2.43 14.23
N GLY A 59 -20.84 2.06 15.42
CA GLY A 59 -20.05 0.85 15.59
C GLY A 59 -19.97 0.35 17.01
N ARG A 60 -19.63 -0.92 17.14
CA ARG A 60 -19.33 -1.58 18.40
C ARG A 60 -17.83 -1.57 18.62
N PHE A 61 -17.40 -1.00 19.74
CA PHE A 61 -15.98 -0.84 20.09
C PHE A 61 -15.69 -1.47 21.45
N LYS A 62 -14.46 -1.95 21.65
CA LYS A 62 -13.94 -2.27 22.99
C LYS A 62 -13.66 -0.96 23.73
N LYS A 63 -13.87 -0.96 25.06
CA LYS A 63 -13.53 0.19 25.91
C LYS A 63 -12.06 0.61 25.77
N SER A 64 -11.16 -0.35 25.56
CA SER A 64 -9.73 -0.11 25.33
C SER A 64 -9.39 0.55 23.99
N GLN A 65 -10.31 0.60 23.03
CA GLN A 65 -10.14 1.28 21.74
C GLN A 65 -10.56 2.76 21.79
N LEU A 66 -11.38 3.13 22.78
CA LEU A 66 -11.91 4.49 22.93
C LEU A 66 -11.06 5.33 23.88
N ASP A 67 -11.15 6.64 23.74
CA ASP A 67 -10.65 7.63 24.69
C ASP A 67 -9.16 7.56 25.02
N ARG A 68 -8.38 6.93 24.15
CA ARG A 68 -6.93 6.86 24.23
C ARG A 68 -6.26 7.49 23.01
N PRO A 69 -5.01 7.97 23.14
CA PRO A 69 -4.22 8.35 21.98
C PRO A 69 -3.91 7.12 21.12
N VAL A 70 -4.30 7.19 19.86
CA VAL A 70 -3.91 6.25 18.80
C VAL A 70 -2.79 6.91 18.01
N VAL A 71 -1.59 6.34 18.09
CA VAL A 71 -0.41 6.84 17.38
C VAL A 71 -0.28 6.07 16.06
N LEU A 72 -0.49 6.76 14.94
CA LEU A 72 -0.28 6.17 13.62
C LEU A 72 1.18 6.37 13.20
N GLU A 73 1.93 5.28 13.10
CA GLU A 73 3.23 5.27 12.44
C GLU A 73 2.97 5.33 10.93
N ARG A 74 3.38 6.41 10.24
CA ARG A 74 3.38 6.37 8.78
C ARG A 74 4.43 5.36 8.36
N LYS A 75 4.00 4.20 7.88
CA LYS A 75 4.88 3.27 7.17
C LYS A 75 5.41 4.00 5.94
N SER A 76 6.59 4.60 6.06
CA SER A 76 7.32 5.15 4.92
C SER A 76 7.47 3.99 3.93
N GLY A 77 6.80 4.10 2.78
CA GLY A 77 6.94 3.11 1.71
C GLY A 77 8.41 2.90 1.38
N ASN A 78 8.72 1.70 0.89
CA ASN A 78 10.01 1.34 0.34
C ASN A 78 10.35 2.27 -0.83
N SER A 79 11.04 3.36 -0.50
CA SER A 79 11.64 4.28 -1.44
C SER A 79 12.68 3.48 -2.23
N LEU A 80 12.34 3.10 -3.47
CA LEU A 80 13.30 2.60 -4.47
C LEU A 80 14.19 3.74 -5.03
N LEU A 81 14.00 4.96 -4.51
CA LEU A 81 14.71 6.16 -4.89
C LEU A 81 16.25 6.09 -4.69
N PRO A 82 16.85 5.36 -3.72
CA PRO A 82 18.31 5.32 -3.62
C PRO A 82 18.95 4.43 -4.70
N TYR A 83 18.19 3.58 -5.41
CA TYR A 83 18.73 2.69 -6.46
C TYR A 83 18.70 3.29 -7.87
N ALA A 84 17.98 4.41 -8.09
CA ALA A 84 17.94 5.07 -9.39
C ALA A 84 19.23 5.88 -9.71
N ALA A 85 20.03 6.23 -8.70
CA ALA A 85 21.27 7.00 -8.87
C ALA A 85 22.47 6.16 -9.35
N SER A 86 22.39 4.82 -9.29
CA SER A 86 23.49 3.92 -9.66
C SER A 86 23.60 3.65 -11.17
N LEU A 87 22.68 4.19 -12.00
CA LEU A 87 22.70 4.02 -13.46
C LEU A 87 23.45 5.14 -14.21
N LEU A 88 24.01 6.13 -13.51
CA LEU A 88 24.78 7.22 -14.10
C LEU A 88 26.23 7.22 -13.60
N MET A 89 27.04 6.28 -14.11
CA MET A 89 28.47 6.38 -14.47
C MET A 89 29.23 5.08 -14.15
N PRO A 90 30.20 4.62 -14.99
CA PRO A 90 30.86 5.38 -16.06
C PRO A 90 30.99 4.66 -17.41
N LEU A 91 30.48 5.31 -18.46
CA LEU A 91 30.87 5.11 -19.86
C LEU A 91 32.13 5.94 -20.20
N SER A 92 33.12 5.98 -19.31
CA SER A 92 34.31 6.84 -19.44
C SER A 92 35.64 6.09 -19.43
N VAL A 93 35.64 4.76 -19.57
CA VAL A 93 36.89 3.98 -19.73
C VAL A 93 37.07 3.60 -21.20
N LEU A 94 37.29 4.59 -22.07
CA LEU A 94 37.73 4.35 -23.45
C LEU A 94 38.53 5.53 -24.01
N ALA A 95 39.66 5.88 -23.37
CA ALA A 95 40.69 6.70 -24.01
C ALA A 95 42.02 6.65 -23.23
N SER A 96 42.79 5.55 -23.41
CA SER A 96 44.26 5.51 -23.44
C SER A 96 44.76 4.11 -23.05
N SER A 97 44.75 3.19 -24.00
CA SER A 97 45.70 2.08 -24.01
C SER A 97 46.03 1.82 -25.48
N GLU A 98 47.25 2.15 -25.87
CA GLU A 98 47.86 1.70 -27.12
C GLU A 98 47.80 0.18 -27.16
N ILE A 99 46.88 -0.37 -27.94
CA ILE A 99 46.76 -1.82 -28.15
C ILE A 99 47.90 -2.21 -29.09
N LYS A 100 48.98 -2.74 -28.50
CA LYS A 100 50.04 -3.44 -29.23
C LYS A 100 49.44 -4.68 -29.89
N SER A 101 49.25 -4.59 -31.20
CA SER A 101 48.82 -5.67 -32.07
C SER A 101 49.84 -6.82 -32.11
N THR A 102 49.38 -8.06 -31.86
CA THR A 102 49.86 -9.25 -32.57
C THR A 102 48.74 -10.32 -32.64
N PRO A 103 48.69 -11.13 -33.70
CA PRO A 103 47.46 -11.69 -34.25
C PRO A 103 47.25 -13.16 -33.87
N SER A 104 45.99 -13.59 -33.76
CA SER A 104 45.66 -15.00 -33.99
C SER A 104 44.28 -15.13 -34.62
N GLU A 105 44.35 -15.54 -35.88
CA GLU A 105 43.31 -15.73 -36.86
C GLU A 105 42.44 -16.95 -36.56
N LYS A 106 41.17 -16.91 -36.98
CA LYS A 106 40.35 -17.97 -37.66
C LYS A 106 38.91 -18.06 -37.14
N PRO A 107 37.95 -18.54 -37.95
CA PRO A 107 37.42 -17.88 -39.13
C PRO A 107 35.92 -17.60 -38.97
N PHE A 108 35.45 -16.55 -39.64
CA PHE A 108 34.04 -16.20 -39.74
C PHE A 108 33.31 -17.24 -40.61
N ILE A 109 32.37 -17.99 -40.05
CA ILE A 109 31.37 -18.72 -40.82
C ILE A 109 30.18 -17.78 -41.02
N SER A 110 30.12 -17.18 -42.22
CA SER A 110 28.95 -16.47 -42.72
C SER A 110 27.92 -17.51 -43.17
N LEU A 111 26.76 -17.56 -42.50
CA LEU A 111 25.54 -17.99 -43.18
C LEU A 111 24.67 -16.76 -43.37
N GLY A 112 24.70 -16.26 -44.61
CA GLY A 112 23.58 -15.52 -45.15
C GLY A 112 22.34 -16.41 -45.25
N ILE A 113 21.25 -15.81 -45.73
CA ILE A 113 19.87 -16.32 -45.85
C ILE A 113 19.03 -15.95 -44.61
N GLY A 114 17.93 -15.20 -44.72
CA GLY A 114 17.22 -14.75 -45.90
C GLY A 114 16.13 -13.76 -45.50
N SER A 115 15.72 -13.01 -46.50
CA SER A 115 14.55 -12.13 -46.52
C SER A 115 13.25 -12.88 -46.28
N HIS A 116 12.39 -12.33 -45.43
CA HIS A 116 10.93 -12.45 -45.57
C HIS A 116 10.26 -11.15 -45.09
N PRO A 117 9.40 -10.55 -45.92
CA PRO A 117 8.18 -9.95 -45.42
C PRO A 117 6.98 -10.66 -46.05
N VAL A 118 6.11 -11.24 -45.23
CA VAL A 118 4.75 -11.61 -45.66
C VAL A 118 3.77 -11.27 -44.55
N LYS A 119 2.97 -10.23 -44.79
CA LYS A 119 1.63 -10.06 -44.21
C LYS A 119 0.80 -9.15 -45.13
N SER A 120 0.05 -9.73 -46.05
CA SER A 120 -1.40 -9.59 -46.25
C SER A 120 -1.85 -10.23 -47.56
#